data_AF-A0A534WWW9-F1
#
_entry.id   AF-A0A534WWW9-F1
#
_cell.length_a   1.000
_cell.length_b   1.000
_cell.length_c   1.000
_cell.angle_alpha   90.00
_cell.angle_beta   90.00
_cell.angle_gamma   90.00
#
_symmetry.space_group_name_H-M   'P 1'
#
loop_
_entity.id
_entity.type
_entity.pdbx_description
1 polymer ?
#
loop_
_entity_poly.entity_id
_entity_poly.type
_entity_poly.pdbx_seq_one_letter_code
_entity_poly.pdbx_strand_id
1 'polypeptide(L)'
;MGFGVPLAEHVAFFPRVGMAFTWQLPSPGNSTDRIFIDGFAPVLFIPAPHFYIGVGPSLAVDVASSFAKETTVGFTTEIGGYF
;
A
#
# COMPACT_ATOMS: atom_id res chain seq x y z
N MET A 1 -3.36 3.49 7.81
CA MET A 1 -2.81 4.44 8.80
C MET A 1 -1.31 4.53 8.62
N GLY A 2 -0.73 5.74 8.72
CA GLY A 2 0.70 5.95 8.54
C GLY A 2 1.26 7.00 9.49
N PHE A 3 2.58 7.06 9.61
CA PHE A 3 3.29 8.03 10.42
C PHE A 3 4.37 8.71 9.59
N GLY A 4 4.33 10.05 9.52
CA GLY A 4 5.28 10.84 8.74
C GLY A 4 6.47 11.28 9.58
N VAL A 5 7.67 10.93 9.13
CA VAL A 5 8.94 11.40 9.70
C VAL A 5 9.56 12.40 8.71
N PRO A 6 9.59 13.70 9.03
CA PRO A 6 10.29 14.67 8.20
C PRO A 6 11.79 14.38 8.25
N LEU A 7 12.42 14.27 7.08
CA LEU A 7 13.86 14.04 6.94
C LEU A 7 14.59 15.31 6.49
N ALA A 8 13.92 16.13 5.67
CA ALA A 8 14.38 17.43 5.22
C ALA A 8 13.17 18.32 4.88
N GLU A 9 13.40 19.56 4.43
CA GLU A 9 12.36 20.52 4.09
C GLU A 9 11.32 19.98 3.09
N HIS A 10 11.79 19.28 2.05
CA HIS A 10 10.94 18.72 0.99
C HIS A 10 10.99 17.19 0.95
N VAL A 11 11.47 16.53 2.02
CA VAL A 11 11.64 15.07 2.06
C VAL A 11 11.09 14.49 3.35
N ALA A 12 10.25 13.46 3.24
CA ALA A 12 9.69 12.74 4.40
C ALA A 12 9.72 11.23 4.18
N PHE A 13 9.89 10.46 5.25
CA PHE A 13 9.64 9.03 5.25
C PHE A 13 8.24 8.76 5.79
N PHE A 14 7.42 7.99 5.07
CA PHE A 14 6.00 7.82 5.41
C PHE A 14 5.55 6.36 5.43
N PRO A 15 6.05 5.55 6.38
CA PRO A 15 5.58 4.18 6.57
C PRO A 15 4.10 4.15 6.92
N ARG A 16 3.37 3.25 6.26
CA ARG A 16 1.95 3.04 6.48
C ARG A 16 1.56 1.58 6.29
N VAL A 17 0.47 1.23 6.96
CA VAL A 17 -0.22 -0.05 6.84
C VAL A 17 -1.66 0.18 6.41
N GLY A 18 -2.17 -0.73 5.60
CA GLY A 18 -3.50 -0.69 5.03
C GLY A 18 -4.19 -2.05 5.13
N MET A 19 -5.37 -2.08 4.53
CA MET A 19 -6.09 -3.30 4.24
C MET A 19 -6.76 -3.14 2.88
N ALA A 20 -6.68 -4.19 2.06
CA ALA A 20 -7.33 -4.24 0.76
C ALA A 20 -8.24 -5.47 0.67
N PHE A 21 -9.34 -5.34 -0.05
CA PHE A 21 -10.22 -6.46 -0.38
C PHE A 21 -10.29 -6.62 -1.90
N THR A 22 -10.39 -7.86 -2.37
CA THR A 22 -10.71 -8.14 -3.77
C THR A 22 -11.88 -9.11 -3.83
N TRP A 23 -12.86 -8.81 -4.68
CA TRP A 23 -13.99 -9.69 -4.96
C TRP A 23 -13.93 -10.07 -6.44
N GLN A 24 -13.96 -11.36 -6.71
CA GLN A 24 -14.07 -11.84 -8.09
C GLN A 24 -15.53 -12.24 -8.33
N LEU A 25 -16.11 -11.79 -9.44
CA LEU A 25 -17.43 -12.25 -9.86
C LEU A 25 -17.36 -13.78 -10.05
N PRO A 26 -18.09 -14.57 -9.25
CA PRO A 26 -17.84 -15.99 -9.19
C PRO A 26 -18.25 -16.67 -10.50
N SER A 27 -17.37 -17.55 -10.99
CA SER A 27 -17.81 -18.71 -11.78
C SER A 27 -18.64 -19.63 -10.86
N PRO A 28 -19.72 -20.27 -11.32
CA PRO A 28 -20.51 -21.15 -10.47
C PRO A 28 -19.63 -22.20 -9.75
N GLY A 29 -19.62 -22.18 -8.42
CA GLY A 29 -19.00 -23.22 -7.58
C GLY A 29 -17.67 -22.89 -6.91
N ASN A 30 -17.10 -21.68 -7.05
CA ASN A 30 -15.89 -21.29 -6.32
C ASN A 30 -15.87 -19.79 -5.99
N SER A 31 -15.70 -19.43 -4.71
CA SER A 31 -15.38 -18.05 -4.28
C SER A 31 -13.86 -17.96 -4.10
N THR A 32 -13.27 -16.90 -4.67
CA THR A 32 -11.84 -16.58 -4.61
C THR A 32 -11.62 -15.19 -4.01
N ASP A 33 -12.50 -14.80 -3.09
CA ASP A 33 -12.41 -13.52 -2.39
C ASP A 33 -11.17 -13.50 -1.48
N ARG A 34 -10.46 -12.37 -1.47
CA ARG A 34 -9.22 -12.22 -0.68
C ARG A 34 -9.23 -10.94 0.12
N ILE A 35 -8.61 -11.03 1.29
CA ILE A 35 -8.37 -9.90 2.18
C ILE A 35 -6.87 -9.83 2.40
N PHE A 36 -6.29 -8.67 2.08
CA PHE A 36 -4.87 -8.40 2.23
C PHE A 36 -4.64 -7.39 3.35
N ILE A 37 -3.62 -7.65 4.16
CA ILE A 37 -2.97 -6.59 4.95
C ILE A 37 -1.75 -6.14 4.14
N ASP A 38 -1.69 -4.85 3.85
CA ASP A 38 -0.61 -4.25 3.08
C ASP A 38 0.21 -3.25 3.91
N GLY A 39 1.49 -3.17 3.56
CA GLY A 39 2.46 -2.25 4.14
C GLY A 39 3.24 -1.57 3.02
N PHE A 40 3.47 -0.27 3.16
CA PHE A 40 4.25 0.50 2.21
C PHE A 40 5.05 1.57 2.95
N ALA A 41 6.35 1.66 2.64
CA ALA A 41 7.28 2.54 3.34
C ALA A 41 8.03 3.48 2.36
N PRO A 42 7.35 4.45 1.75
CA PRO A 42 7.96 5.38 0.81
C PRO A 42 8.81 6.44 1.47
N VAL A 43 9.84 6.85 0.74
CA VAL A 43 10.42 8.20 0.84
C VAL A 43 9.63 9.11 -0.11
N LEU A 44 9.13 10.21 0.43
CA LEU A 44 8.35 11.23 -0.25
C LEU A 44 9.22 12.44 -0.58
N PHE A 45 9.10 12.94 -1.80
CA PHE A 45 9.52 14.27 -2.21
C PHE A 45 8.28 15.16 -2.34
N ILE A 46 8.29 16.32 -1.67
CA ILE A 46 7.14 17.22 -1.53
C ILE A 46 7.50 18.55 -2.21
N PRO A 47 7.37 18.69 -3.54
CA PRO A 47 7.82 19.89 -4.26
C PRO A 47 7.00 21.15 -3.98
N ALA A 48 5.76 20.98 -3.52
CA ALA A 48 4.85 22.06 -3.20
C ALA A 48 3.93 21.62 -2.04
N PRO A 49 3.36 22.58 -1.26
CA PRO A 49 2.34 22.24 -0.28
C PRO A 49 1.24 21.42 -0.94
N HIS A 50 0.76 20.38 -0.24
CA HIS A 50 -0.31 19.50 -0.71
C HIS A 50 0.04 18.50 -1.80
N PHE A 51 1.25 18.48 -2.37
CA PHE A 51 1.62 17.55 -3.44
C PHE A 51 2.87 16.75 -3.09
N TYR A 52 2.86 15.45 -3.41
CA TYR A 52 4.01 14.59 -3.15
C TYR A 52 4.19 13.51 -4.22
N ILE A 53 5.45 13.09 -4.37
CA ILE A 53 5.88 11.93 -5.15
C ILE A 53 6.60 11.00 -4.19
N GLY A 54 6.18 9.74 -4.12
CA GLY A 54 6.73 8.74 -3.22
C GLY A 54 7.32 7.56 -3.93
N VAL A 55 8.33 6.93 -3.32
CA VAL A 55 8.91 5.69 -3.80
C VAL A 55 9.43 4.84 -2.64
N GLY A 56 9.15 3.54 -2.65
CA GLY A 56 9.64 2.65 -1.60
C GLY A 56 9.18 1.19 -1.71
N PRO A 57 9.60 0.36 -0.75
CA PRO A 57 9.21 -1.05 -0.69
C PRO A 57 7.76 -1.21 -0.25
N SER A 58 7.06 -2.16 -0.88
CA SER A 58 5.71 -2.57 -0.55
C SER A 58 5.63 -4.07 -0.25
N LEU A 59 4.70 -4.42 0.64
CA LEU A 59 4.39 -5.78 1.07
C LEU A 59 2.88 -5.92 1.13
N ALA A 60 2.32 -7.00 0.63
CA ALA A 60 0.92 -7.37 0.84
C ALA A 60 0.82 -8.85 1.19
N VAL A 61 0.03 -9.18 2.20
CA VAL A 61 -0.13 -10.55 2.69
C VAL A 61 -1.62 -10.89 2.74
N ASP A 62 -1.99 -11.99 2.08
CA ASP A 62 -3.34 -12.55 2.17
C ASP A 62 -3.54 -13.22 3.53
N VAL A 63 -4.49 -12.69 4.29
CA VAL A 63 -4.82 -13.16 5.64
C VAL A 63 -6.07 -14.03 5.69
N ALA A 64 -6.93 -13.99 4.68
CA ALA A 64 -8.22 -14.68 4.68
C ALA A 64 -8.20 -16.04 3.97
N SER A 65 -7.37 -16.21 2.94
CA SER A 65 -7.33 -17.46 2.19
C SER A 65 -6.80 -18.63 3.04
N SER A 66 -7.55 -19.74 3.05
CA SER A 66 -7.20 -20.97 3.77
C SER A 66 -6.41 -21.98 2.94
N PHE A 67 -6.59 -21.98 1.61
CA PHE A 67 -6.00 -22.98 0.71
C PHE A 67 -4.72 -22.50 0.00
N ALA A 68 -4.63 -21.21 -0.32
CA ALA A 68 -3.47 -20.63 -0.98
C ALA A 68 -3.25 -19.22 -0.46
N LYS A 69 -2.25 -19.03 0.39
CA LYS A 69 -1.84 -17.70 0.88
C LYS A 69 -0.94 -17.05 -0.15
N GLU A 70 -1.29 -15.83 -0.54
CA GLU A 70 -0.48 -15.02 -1.43
C GLU A 70 0.32 -13.99 -0.62
N THR A 71 1.58 -13.79 -0.98
CA THR A 71 2.42 -12.73 -0.42
C THR A 71 3.12 -12.02 -1.57
N THR A 72 2.86 -10.73 -1.69
CA THR A 72 3.44 -9.87 -2.72
C THR A 72 4.47 -8.97 -2.07
N VAL A 73 5.70 -8.99 -2.57
CA VAL A 73 6.77 -8.07 -2.18
C VAL A 73 7.17 -7.28 -3.41
N GLY A 74 7.35 -5.98 -3.28
CA GLY A 74 7.65 -5.15 -4.41
C GLY A 74 8.23 -3.79 -4.07
N PHE A 75 8.32 -2.99 -5.12
CA PHE A 75 8.71 -1.60 -5.05
C PHE A 75 7.64 -0.79 -5.77
N THR A 76 7.15 0.27 -5.13
CA THR A 76 6.01 1.02 -5.59
C THR A 76 6.37 2.50 -5.66
N THR A 77 5.87 3.18 -6.68
CA THR A 77 5.88 4.64 -6.77
C THR A 77 4.47 5.17 -6.55
N GLU A 78 4.35 6.36 -5.98
CA GLU A 78 3.08 7.05 -5.82
C GLU A 78 3.19 8.52 -6.19
N ILE A 79 2.08 9.09 -6.63
CA ILE A 79 1.91 10.52 -6.83
C ILE A 79 0.57 10.85 -6.19
N GLY A 80 0.53 11.86 -5.33
CA GLY A 80 -0.67 12.18 -4.58
C GLY A 80 -0.70 13.61 -4.05
N GLY A 81 -1.82 13.93 -3.40
CA GLY A 81 -2.01 15.19 -2.73
C GLY A 81 -3.21 15.22 -1.79
N TYR A 82 -3.32 16.25 -0.96
CA TYR A 82 -4.37 16.42 0.05
C TYR A 82 -4.79 17.89 0.18
N PHE A 83 -6.02 18.19 0.58
CA PHE A 83 -6.54 19.56 0.76
C PHE A 83 -6.87 19.84 2.21
#